data_AF-A0A357A7E2-F1
#
_entry.id   AF-A0A357A7E2-F1
#
_cell.length_a   1.000
_cell.length_b   1.000
_cell.length_c   1.000
_cell.angle_alpha   90.00
_cell.angle_beta   90.00
_cell.angle_gamma   90.00
#
_symmetry.space_group_name_H-M   'P 1'
#
loop_
_entity.id
_entity.type
_entity.pdbx_description
1 polymer ?
#
loop_
_entity_poly.entity_id
_entity_poly.type
_entity_poly.pdbx_seq_one_letter_code
_entity_poly.pdbx_strand_id
1 'polypeptide(L)'
;MNGNIRVGSLFGIPFYIHPSWFLIVGLVTFNYAATLSYAFPQLGVALPWILGLGVAFLLFSSVLAHELGHSLVAMRQGMGVKSITLFLFGGLATFEKEAKTPSAAFWVAIAGPGVNLILFGLFTVIVLLTAIASIAVPLSAPLALIFGFLAYINLVLGLFNLIPGLPLDGGHILKAVVWKITGKPKRGAVFASRMGQIIGGFGVAIGMLSLLNVPLVVFGIPISGSIWTLIMGWLMLQNASRSTLSPNETAQELLDYQKKIYSQHHEFVRVDAGDFSHLDLKFYKQTQRQLERLGFEKLADMEDLTISKANRSQPHVLIRVMLSRDRRTVAGIFHFPLPLLVKALQAIGLAPKGGKTVDLESEFEDGTFLTTSNTKGFDNSSPFPKIERQQLPGTASISELVRAHRIRVRDLNPHTPALIIRNFDQAIAMQHRLESLKNSHKEAQGYLTREDIQRQAKKGQEAAAEALGNALEDLKTRQSQE
;
A
#
# COMPACT_ATOMS: atom_id res chain seq x y z
N MET A 1 5.98 8.98 -9.10
CA MET A 1 6.78 8.85 -10.34
C MET A 1 7.64 10.10 -10.63
N ASN A 2 7.97 10.93 -9.63
CA ASN A 2 8.83 12.11 -9.84
C ASN A 2 10.29 11.72 -9.62
N GLY A 3 11.10 11.66 -10.68
CA GLY A 3 12.56 11.50 -10.58
C GLY A 3 13.24 10.54 -11.57
N ASN A 4 12.50 9.80 -12.41
CA ASN A 4 13.12 8.87 -13.36
C ASN A 4 13.78 9.60 -14.53
N ILE A 5 15.03 9.26 -14.83
CA ILE A 5 15.80 9.79 -15.95
C ILE A 5 15.60 8.87 -17.15
N ARG A 6 15.07 9.38 -18.26
CA ARG A 6 14.96 8.60 -19.50
C ARG A 6 16.35 8.53 -20.16
N VAL A 7 16.82 7.32 -20.39
CA VAL A 7 18.15 7.09 -20.99
C VAL A 7 18.03 6.78 -22.49
N GLY A 8 16.95 6.13 -22.90
CA GLY A 8 16.74 5.80 -24.31
C GLY A 8 15.58 4.83 -24.53
N SER A 9 15.74 3.94 -25.50
CA SER A 9 14.83 2.84 -25.78
C SER A 9 15.60 1.58 -26.19
N LEU A 10 15.17 0.42 -25.70
CA LEU A 10 15.75 -0.89 -26.02
C LEU A 10 14.67 -1.75 -26.67
N PHE A 11 14.89 -2.22 -27.90
CA PHE A 11 13.87 -2.98 -28.67
C PHE A 11 12.51 -2.28 -28.78
N GLY A 12 12.52 -0.93 -28.86
CA GLY A 12 11.31 -0.11 -28.88
C GLY A 12 10.69 0.16 -27.50
N ILE A 13 11.25 -0.39 -26.43
CA ILE A 13 10.77 -0.22 -25.05
C ILE A 13 11.46 0.99 -24.42
N PRO A 14 10.73 2.01 -23.93
CA PRO A 14 11.29 3.12 -23.18
C PRO A 14 12.10 2.68 -21.96
N PHE A 15 13.34 3.15 -21.85
CA PHE A 15 14.29 2.77 -20.80
C PHE A 15 14.60 3.95 -19.85
N TYR A 16 14.44 3.70 -18.55
CA TYR A 16 14.60 4.69 -17.49
C TYR A 16 15.57 4.22 -16.40
N ILE A 17 16.21 5.18 -15.74
CA ILE A 17 17.04 4.96 -14.56
C ILE A 17 16.50 5.84 -13.43
N HIS A 18 16.24 5.23 -12.27
CA HIS A 18 15.93 5.95 -11.05
C HIS A 18 17.24 6.42 -10.37
N PRO A 19 17.30 7.62 -9.76
CA PRO A 19 18.53 8.15 -9.15
C PRO A 19 19.18 7.23 -8.10
N SER A 20 18.38 6.41 -7.41
CA SER A 20 18.90 5.41 -6.47
C SER A 20 19.78 4.32 -7.12
N TRP A 21 19.74 4.17 -8.44
CA TRP A 21 20.64 3.29 -9.18
C TRP A 21 22.12 3.72 -9.08
N PHE A 22 22.40 5.03 -9.11
CA PHE A 22 23.77 5.52 -8.98
C PHE A 22 24.40 5.18 -7.63
N LEU A 23 23.58 5.14 -6.57
CA LEU A 23 24.03 4.74 -5.23
C LEU A 23 24.56 3.31 -5.21
N ILE A 24 23.81 2.36 -5.79
CA ILE A 24 24.21 0.95 -5.82
C ILE A 24 25.36 0.69 -6.80
N VAL A 25 25.42 1.41 -7.93
CA VAL A 25 26.59 1.37 -8.82
C VAL A 25 27.85 1.81 -8.07
N GLY A 26 27.78 2.91 -7.31
CA GLY A 26 28.89 3.36 -6.47
C GLY A 26 29.28 2.33 -5.42
N LEU A 27 28.30 1.73 -4.73
CA LEU A 27 28.53 0.72 -3.70
C LEU A 27 29.18 -0.55 -4.25
N VAL A 28 28.68 -1.08 -5.37
CA VAL A 28 29.25 -2.27 -6.04
C VAL A 28 30.65 -1.96 -6.56
N THR A 29 30.84 -0.80 -7.18
CA THR A 29 32.16 -0.35 -7.65
C THR A 29 33.16 -0.29 -6.51
N PHE A 30 32.80 0.36 -5.40
CA PHE A 30 33.65 0.48 -4.22
C PHE A 30 33.99 -0.88 -3.62
N ASN A 31 32.98 -1.73 -3.37
CA ASN A 31 33.17 -3.03 -2.75
C ASN A 31 34.06 -3.94 -3.60
N TYR A 32 33.84 -3.95 -4.91
CA TYR A 32 34.60 -4.80 -5.81
C TYR A 32 36.01 -4.26 -6.07
N ALA A 33 36.18 -2.93 -6.18
CA ALA A 33 37.49 -2.29 -6.27
C ALA A 33 38.35 -2.54 -5.02
N ALA A 34 37.73 -2.50 -3.83
CA ALA A 34 38.41 -2.84 -2.57
C ALA A 34 38.84 -4.31 -2.55
N THR A 35 37.96 -5.22 -3.01
CA THR A 35 38.25 -6.66 -3.11
C THR A 35 39.41 -6.93 -4.08
N LEU A 36 39.39 -6.31 -5.27
CA LEU A 36 40.47 -6.44 -6.26
C LEU A 36 41.79 -5.83 -5.79
N SER A 37 41.75 -4.67 -5.14
CA SER A 37 42.96 -4.03 -4.56
C SER A 37 43.62 -4.90 -3.49
N TYR A 38 42.81 -5.57 -2.66
CA TYR A 38 43.31 -6.47 -1.62
C TYR A 38 43.83 -7.80 -2.19
N ALA A 39 43.07 -8.43 -3.09
CA ALA A 39 43.41 -9.72 -3.67
C ALA A 39 44.54 -9.65 -4.71
N PHE A 40 44.66 -8.53 -5.41
CA PHE A 40 45.65 -8.33 -6.47
C PHE A 40 46.36 -6.96 -6.34
N PRO A 41 47.23 -6.78 -5.31
CA PRO A 41 47.95 -5.52 -5.10
C PRO A 41 48.79 -5.05 -6.31
N GLN A 42 49.21 -5.99 -7.17
CA GLN A 42 49.95 -5.71 -8.39
C GLN A 42 49.18 -4.89 -9.44
N LEU A 43 47.85 -4.75 -9.31
CA LEU A 43 47.03 -3.94 -10.23
C LEU A 43 47.17 -2.42 -9.97
N GLY A 44 47.89 -2.04 -8.91
CA GLY A 44 48.02 -0.64 -8.50
C GLY A 44 46.69 -0.06 -8.03
N VAL A 45 46.60 1.28 -8.01
CA VAL A 45 45.43 1.96 -7.42
C VAL A 45 44.30 2.16 -8.43
N ALA A 46 44.59 2.55 -9.68
CA ALA A 46 43.55 2.97 -10.61
C ALA A 46 42.75 1.80 -11.23
N LEU A 47 43.43 0.71 -11.59
CA LEU A 47 42.82 -0.38 -12.35
C LEU A 47 41.70 -1.13 -11.59
N PRO A 48 41.83 -1.42 -10.28
CA PRO A 48 40.74 -2.02 -9.49
C PRO A 48 39.44 -1.20 -9.51
N TRP A 49 39.52 0.14 -9.53
CA TRP A 49 38.33 1.00 -9.63
C TRP A 49 37.67 0.93 -11.00
N ILE A 50 38.46 0.92 -12.08
CA ILE A 50 37.95 0.75 -13.45
C ILE A 50 37.27 -0.61 -13.59
N LEU A 51 37.90 -1.67 -13.09
CA LEU A 51 37.35 -3.02 -13.12
C LEU A 51 36.11 -3.15 -12.23
N GLY A 52 36.11 -2.56 -11.04
CA GLY A 52 34.96 -2.53 -10.14
C GLY A 52 33.75 -1.82 -10.78
N LEU A 53 33.99 -0.71 -11.49
CA LEU A 53 32.95 -0.02 -12.26
C LEU A 53 32.44 -0.90 -13.41
N GLY A 54 33.35 -1.59 -14.11
CA GLY A 54 33.01 -2.58 -15.12
C GLY A 54 32.12 -3.71 -14.57
N VAL A 55 32.43 -4.23 -13.38
CA VAL A 55 31.60 -5.24 -12.69
C VAL A 55 30.22 -4.69 -12.39
N ALA A 56 30.11 -3.46 -11.88
CA ALA A 56 28.81 -2.84 -11.63
C ALA A 56 27.98 -2.76 -12.92
N PHE A 57 28.56 -2.30 -14.04
CA PHE A 57 27.85 -2.26 -15.32
C PHE A 57 27.46 -3.65 -15.85
N LEU A 58 28.32 -4.66 -15.73
CA LEU A 58 27.99 -6.03 -16.14
C LEU A 58 26.89 -6.64 -15.28
N LEU A 59 26.89 -6.38 -13.97
CA LEU A 59 25.84 -6.80 -13.06
C LEU A 59 24.50 -6.18 -13.46
N PHE A 60 24.44 -4.86 -13.67
CA PHE A 60 23.21 -4.20 -14.08
C PHE A 60 22.79 -4.56 -15.51
N SER A 61 23.74 -4.89 -16.39
CA SER A 61 23.43 -5.46 -17.70
C SER A 61 22.77 -6.84 -17.57
N SER A 62 23.16 -7.64 -16.56
CA SER A 62 22.52 -8.92 -16.27
C SER A 62 21.08 -8.72 -15.77
N VAL A 63 20.86 -7.76 -14.87
CA VAL A 63 19.51 -7.38 -14.41
C VAL A 63 18.66 -6.87 -15.57
N LEU A 64 19.22 -6.01 -16.42
CA LEU A 64 18.53 -5.52 -17.62
C LEU A 64 18.19 -6.66 -18.58
N ALA A 65 19.12 -7.60 -18.80
CA ALA A 65 18.88 -8.77 -19.64
C ALA A 65 17.75 -9.66 -19.09
N HIS A 66 17.66 -9.82 -17.77
CA HIS A 66 16.55 -10.49 -17.10
C HIS A 66 15.20 -9.82 -17.41
N GLU A 67 15.09 -8.50 -17.22
CA GLU A 67 13.87 -7.73 -17.55
C GLU A 67 13.52 -7.78 -19.05
N LEU A 68 14.55 -7.75 -19.91
CA LEU A 68 14.38 -7.90 -21.35
C LEU A 68 13.87 -9.30 -21.70
N GLY A 69 14.29 -10.34 -20.98
CA GLY A 69 13.76 -11.70 -21.13
C GLY A 69 12.24 -11.72 -20.96
N HIS A 70 11.73 -11.18 -19.86
CA HIS A 70 10.29 -11.03 -19.65
C HIS A 70 9.63 -10.22 -20.76
N SER A 71 10.22 -9.08 -21.10
CA SER A 71 9.65 -8.12 -22.05
C SER A 71 9.52 -8.70 -23.46
N LEU A 72 10.56 -9.37 -23.96
CA LEU A 72 10.56 -9.97 -25.30
C LEU A 72 9.56 -11.10 -25.42
N VAL A 73 9.44 -11.95 -24.39
CA VAL A 73 8.42 -13.01 -24.36
C VAL A 73 7.01 -12.41 -24.26
N ALA A 74 6.83 -11.34 -23.49
CA ALA A 74 5.54 -10.66 -23.38
C ALA A 74 5.11 -9.98 -24.69
N MET A 75 6.06 -9.35 -25.41
CA MET A 75 5.82 -8.76 -26.73
C MET A 75 5.39 -9.81 -27.75
N ARG A 76 6.05 -10.97 -27.77
CA ARG A 76 5.67 -12.10 -28.66
C ARG A 76 4.25 -12.63 -28.38
N GLN A 77 3.74 -12.40 -27.18
CA GLN A 77 2.39 -12.80 -26.76
C GLN A 77 1.37 -11.66 -26.85
N GLY A 78 1.75 -10.49 -27.39
CA GLY A 78 0.85 -9.35 -27.63
C GLY A 78 0.44 -8.57 -26.38
N MET A 79 1.20 -8.67 -25.28
CA MET A 79 0.86 -7.99 -24.02
C MET A 79 1.28 -6.51 -23.96
N GLY A 80 2.20 -6.07 -24.83
CA GLY A 80 2.74 -4.71 -24.83
C GLY A 80 3.60 -4.39 -23.60
N VAL A 81 4.68 -3.62 -23.77
CA VAL A 81 5.59 -3.23 -22.69
C VAL A 81 5.72 -1.72 -22.67
N LYS A 82 5.29 -1.09 -21.57
CA LYS A 82 5.28 0.38 -21.42
C LYS A 82 6.68 0.93 -21.17
N SER A 83 7.45 0.29 -20.29
CA SER A 83 8.78 0.77 -19.91
C SER A 83 9.57 -0.26 -19.11
N ILE A 84 10.89 -0.11 -19.11
CA ILE A 84 11.82 -0.79 -18.19
C ILE A 84 12.52 0.29 -17.37
N THR A 85 12.53 0.14 -16.04
CA THR A 85 13.21 1.07 -15.12
C THR A 85 14.21 0.33 -14.24
N LEU A 86 15.47 0.78 -14.19
CA LEU A 86 16.45 0.30 -13.21
C LEU A 86 16.46 1.18 -11.95
N PHE A 87 16.59 0.54 -10.78
CA PHE A 87 16.64 1.19 -9.48
C PHE A 87 17.49 0.38 -8.49
N LEU A 88 17.58 0.84 -7.24
CA LEU A 88 18.43 0.25 -6.20
C LEU A 88 18.28 -1.28 -6.03
N PHE A 89 17.05 -1.80 -6.10
CA PHE A 89 16.77 -3.21 -5.83
C PHE A 89 16.66 -4.08 -7.10
N GLY A 90 16.94 -3.53 -8.28
CA GLY A 90 16.91 -4.28 -9.54
C GLY A 90 16.25 -3.54 -10.70
N GLY A 91 15.55 -4.28 -11.55
CA GLY A 91 14.77 -3.77 -12.67
C GLY A 91 13.27 -3.90 -12.43
N LEU A 92 12.48 -3.12 -13.15
CA LEU A 92 11.04 -3.26 -13.20
C LEU A 92 10.55 -3.05 -14.64
N ALA A 93 10.05 -4.10 -15.26
CA ALA A 93 9.26 -4.01 -16.48
C ALA A 93 7.78 -3.70 -16.18
N THR A 94 7.23 -2.68 -16.84
CA THR A 94 5.80 -2.33 -16.77
C THR A 94 5.10 -2.78 -18.04
N PHE A 95 4.05 -3.61 -17.91
CA PHE A 95 3.30 -4.14 -19.05
C PHE A 95 2.04 -3.32 -19.35
N GLU A 96 1.56 -3.38 -20.60
CA GLU A 96 0.31 -2.72 -20.98
C GLU A 96 -0.93 -3.52 -20.58
N LYS A 97 -0.85 -4.84 -20.71
CA LYS A 97 -1.97 -5.77 -20.50
C LYS A 97 -1.52 -6.97 -19.69
N GLU A 98 -2.45 -7.55 -18.94
CA GLU A 98 -2.22 -8.83 -18.27
C GLU A 98 -2.27 -10.02 -19.27
N ALA A 99 -1.65 -11.13 -18.88
CA ALA A 99 -1.66 -12.36 -19.64
C ALA A 99 -3.07 -12.95 -19.75
N LYS A 100 -3.49 -13.27 -20.98
CA LYS A 100 -4.81 -13.84 -21.27
C LYS A 100 -4.92 -15.34 -20.99
N THR A 101 -3.79 -16.05 -20.95
CA THR A 101 -3.75 -17.50 -20.72
C THR A 101 -2.73 -17.86 -19.64
N PRO A 102 -2.93 -18.96 -18.90
CA PRO A 102 -1.96 -19.41 -17.90
C PRO A 102 -0.60 -19.75 -18.53
N SER A 103 -0.59 -20.32 -19.74
CA SER A 103 0.65 -20.59 -20.47
C SER A 103 1.41 -19.32 -20.83
N ALA A 104 0.70 -18.27 -21.25
CA ALA A 104 1.29 -16.97 -21.52
C ALA A 104 1.98 -16.41 -20.27
N ALA A 105 1.26 -16.40 -19.13
CA ALA A 105 1.77 -15.94 -17.85
C ALA A 105 3.01 -16.73 -17.39
N PHE A 106 3.00 -18.06 -17.55
CA PHE A 106 4.11 -18.94 -17.19
C PHE A 106 5.37 -18.61 -18.00
N TRP A 107 5.24 -18.53 -19.33
CA TRP A 107 6.39 -18.29 -20.19
C TRP A 107 7.00 -16.92 -20.00
N VAL A 108 6.20 -15.89 -19.73
CA VAL A 108 6.73 -14.59 -19.35
C VAL A 108 7.48 -14.69 -18.03
N ALA A 109 6.88 -15.28 -16.99
CA ALA A 109 7.49 -15.34 -15.67
C ALA A 109 8.81 -16.15 -15.64
N ILE A 110 8.92 -17.23 -16.42
CA ILE A 110 10.17 -18.02 -16.45
C ILE A 110 11.28 -17.39 -17.31
N ALA A 111 10.95 -16.42 -18.17
CA ALA A 111 11.90 -15.87 -19.14
C ALA A 111 13.08 -15.15 -18.48
N GLY A 112 12.83 -14.28 -17.49
CA GLY A 112 13.88 -13.59 -16.75
C GLY A 112 14.83 -14.55 -16.01
N PRO A 113 14.33 -15.44 -15.13
CA PRO A 113 15.15 -16.45 -14.48
C PRO A 113 15.92 -17.32 -15.47
N GLY A 114 15.29 -17.67 -16.61
CA GLY A 114 15.94 -18.38 -17.71
C GLY A 114 17.16 -17.62 -18.27
N VAL A 115 17.05 -16.31 -18.47
CA VAL A 115 18.17 -15.46 -18.88
C VAL A 115 19.30 -15.48 -17.85
N ASN A 116 19.00 -15.37 -16.55
CA ASN A 116 20.04 -15.46 -15.53
C ASN A 116 20.75 -16.81 -15.52
N LEU A 117 20.02 -17.92 -15.68
CA LEU A 117 20.64 -19.25 -15.72
C LEU A 117 21.54 -19.43 -16.95
N ILE A 118 21.15 -18.85 -18.09
CA ILE A 118 22.00 -18.80 -19.30
C ILE A 118 23.26 -17.97 -19.04
N LEU A 119 23.13 -16.79 -18.43
CA LEU A 119 24.27 -15.93 -18.08
C LEU A 119 25.19 -16.59 -17.06
N PHE A 120 24.64 -17.31 -16.07
CA PHE A 120 25.41 -18.13 -15.14
C PHE A 120 26.27 -19.15 -15.91
N GLY A 121 25.65 -19.96 -16.78
CA GLY A 121 26.38 -20.95 -17.58
C GLY A 121 27.46 -20.31 -18.46
N LEU A 122 27.15 -19.19 -19.13
CA LEU A 122 28.09 -18.46 -19.97
C LEU A 122 29.30 -17.97 -19.15
N PHE A 123 29.07 -17.29 -18.03
CA PHE A 123 30.15 -16.77 -17.20
C PHE A 123 30.96 -17.87 -16.55
N THR A 124 30.34 -19.00 -16.18
CA THR A 124 31.08 -20.20 -15.72
C THR A 124 32.00 -20.74 -16.80
N VAL A 125 31.55 -20.84 -18.06
CA VAL A 125 32.41 -21.25 -19.17
C VAL A 125 33.59 -20.28 -19.35
N ILE A 126 33.36 -18.96 -19.25
CA ILE A 126 34.44 -17.97 -19.32
C ILE A 126 35.47 -18.19 -18.20
N VAL A 127 35.03 -18.45 -16.97
CA VAL A 127 35.93 -18.77 -15.84
C VAL A 127 36.75 -20.03 -16.10
N LEU A 128 36.15 -21.07 -16.67
CA LEU A 128 36.87 -22.30 -17.01
C LEU A 128 37.93 -22.04 -18.09
N LEU A 129 37.61 -21.24 -19.11
CA LEU A 129 38.55 -20.87 -20.16
C LEU A 129 39.70 -20.00 -19.63
N THR A 130 39.44 -19.07 -18.70
CA THR A 130 40.51 -18.26 -18.09
C THR A 130 41.42 -19.08 -17.19
N ALA A 131 40.89 -20.11 -16.51
CA ALA A 131 41.68 -21.06 -15.73
C ALA A 131 42.57 -21.97 -16.60
N ILE A 132 42.18 -22.26 -17.84
CA ILE A 132 43.02 -22.99 -18.80
C ILE A 132 44.12 -22.06 -19.36
N ALA A 133 43.79 -20.79 -19.60
CA ALA A 133 44.70 -19.79 -20.16
C ALA A 133 45.69 -19.18 -19.14
N SER A 134 45.58 -19.54 -17.84
CA SER A 134 46.31 -18.91 -16.74
C SER A 134 47.83 -19.09 -16.78
N ILE A 135 48.34 -19.94 -17.68
CA ILE A 135 49.78 -20.13 -17.93
C ILE A 135 50.35 -18.98 -18.80
N ALA A 136 49.52 -18.21 -19.53
CA ALA A 136 49.99 -17.26 -20.54
C ALA A 136 49.54 -15.79 -20.37
N VAL A 137 48.58 -15.47 -19.48
CA VAL A 137 47.96 -14.13 -19.41
C VAL A 137 47.97 -13.55 -17.97
N PRO A 138 48.66 -12.42 -17.71
CA PRO A 138 48.76 -11.79 -16.37
C PRO A 138 47.42 -11.35 -15.74
N LEU A 139 46.39 -11.10 -16.55
CA LEU A 139 45.05 -10.68 -16.09
C LEU A 139 44.06 -11.84 -15.92
N SER A 140 44.49 -13.09 -16.12
CA SER A 140 43.62 -14.27 -16.05
C SER A 140 42.95 -14.43 -14.68
N ALA A 141 43.69 -14.24 -13.58
CA ALA A 141 43.16 -14.41 -12.22
C ALA A 141 42.16 -13.30 -11.80
N PRO A 142 42.43 -11.99 -12.02
CA PRO A 142 41.43 -10.94 -11.78
C PRO A 142 40.15 -11.13 -12.61
N LEU A 143 40.28 -11.52 -13.89
CA LEU A 143 39.12 -11.79 -14.74
C LEU A 143 38.33 -13.00 -14.27
N ALA A 144 39.00 -14.08 -13.86
CA ALA A 144 38.35 -15.26 -13.28
C ALA A 144 37.54 -14.89 -12.03
N LEU A 145 38.06 -14.01 -11.16
CA LEU A 145 37.33 -13.52 -10.00
C LEU A 145 36.07 -12.73 -10.41
N ILE A 146 36.20 -11.79 -11.36
CA ILE A 146 35.08 -10.99 -11.91
C ILE A 146 33.98 -11.87 -12.49
N PHE A 147 34.32 -12.76 -13.42
CA PHE A 147 33.33 -13.62 -14.07
C PHE A 147 32.79 -14.69 -13.11
N GLY A 148 33.58 -15.13 -12.13
CA GLY A 148 33.13 -16.00 -11.05
C GLY A 148 32.05 -15.34 -10.19
N PHE A 149 32.26 -14.08 -9.82
CA PHE A 149 31.24 -13.28 -9.14
C PHE A 149 29.99 -13.08 -10.00
N LEU A 150 30.14 -12.74 -11.28
CA LEU A 150 29.01 -12.57 -12.20
C LEU A 150 28.23 -13.87 -12.44
N ALA A 151 28.91 -15.01 -12.49
CA ALA A 151 28.27 -16.32 -12.56
C ALA A 151 27.46 -16.57 -11.27
N TYR A 152 28.12 -16.44 -10.12
CA TYR A 152 27.50 -16.65 -8.81
C TYR A 152 26.26 -15.77 -8.62
N ILE A 153 26.35 -14.46 -8.89
CA ILE A 153 25.24 -13.55 -8.66
C ILE A 153 24.08 -13.81 -9.63
N ASN A 154 24.34 -14.22 -10.88
CA ASN A 154 23.28 -14.62 -11.81
C ASN A 154 22.58 -15.91 -11.36
N LEU A 155 23.33 -16.88 -10.85
CA LEU A 155 22.72 -18.07 -10.25
C LEU A 155 21.83 -17.69 -9.05
N VAL A 156 22.32 -16.85 -8.14
CA VAL A 156 21.56 -16.36 -7.00
C VAL A 156 20.31 -15.60 -7.45
N LEU A 157 20.42 -14.66 -8.39
CA LEU A 157 19.29 -13.91 -8.92
C LEU A 157 18.25 -14.82 -9.58
N GLY A 158 18.68 -15.79 -10.38
CA GLY A 158 17.79 -16.76 -11.00
C GLY A 158 17.06 -17.62 -9.98
N LEU A 159 17.78 -18.22 -9.03
CA LEU A 159 17.19 -19.08 -7.99
C LEU A 159 16.30 -18.29 -7.03
N PHE A 160 16.72 -17.10 -6.62
CA PHE A 160 15.95 -16.23 -5.75
C PHE A 160 14.64 -15.82 -6.43
N ASN A 161 14.68 -15.44 -7.71
CA ASN A 161 13.45 -15.12 -8.43
C ASN A 161 12.56 -16.34 -8.66
N LEU A 162 13.06 -17.58 -8.63
CA LEU A 162 12.24 -18.79 -8.72
C LEU A 162 11.54 -19.20 -7.42
N ILE A 163 11.75 -18.47 -6.31
CA ILE A 163 11.04 -18.72 -5.06
C ILE A 163 9.51 -18.61 -5.28
N PRO A 164 8.70 -19.60 -4.86
CA PRO A 164 7.29 -19.71 -5.23
C PRO A 164 6.38 -18.81 -4.38
N GLY A 165 6.58 -17.49 -4.45
CA GLY A 165 5.77 -16.50 -3.73
C GLY A 165 5.84 -15.11 -4.36
N LEU A 166 4.69 -14.43 -4.47
CA LEU A 166 4.66 -13.06 -5.00
C LEU A 166 5.44 -12.12 -4.08
N PRO A 167 6.12 -11.10 -4.61
CA PRO A 167 6.12 -10.61 -6.00
C PRO A 167 7.18 -11.25 -6.92
N LEU A 168 7.88 -12.30 -6.50
CA LEU A 168 8.96 -12.91 -7.29
C LEU A 168 8.40 -13.68 -8.50
N ASP A 169 9.23 -13.91 -9.51
CA ASP A 169 8.83 -14.61 -10.74
C ASP A 169 8.29 -16.02 -10.47
N GLY A 170 8.85 -16.73 -9.49
CA GLY A 170 8.40 -18.03 -9.03
C GLY A 170 6.99 -17.96 -8.46
N GLY A 171 6.61 -16.84 -7.84
CA GLY A 171 5.23 -16.53 -7.47
C GLY A 171 4.32 -16.36 -8.68
N HIS A 172 4.80 -15.70 -9.74
CA HIS A 172 4.07 -15.58 -11.01
C HIS A 172 3.94 -16.92 -11.75
N ILE A 173 4.98 -17.76 -11.71
CA ILE A 173 4.96 -19.15 -12.18
C ILE A 173 3.92 -19.95 -11.40
N LEU A 174 3.95 -19.89 -10.06
CA LEU A 174 2.98 -20.58 -9.20
C LEU A 174 1.54 -20.10 -9.47
N LYS A 175 1.34 -18.78 -9.62
CA LYS A 175 0.05 -18.19 -10.01
C LYS A 175 -0.45 -18.80 -11.32
N ALA A 176 0.41 -18.91 -12.33
CA ALA A 176 0.08 -19.47 -13.63
C ALA A 176 -0.25 -20.97 -13.57
N VAL A 177 0.51 -21.75 -12.79
CA VAL A 177 0.28 -23.20 -12.60
C VAL A 177 -1.06 -23.44 -11.89
N VAL A 178 -1.32 -22.75 -10.79
CA VAL A 178 -2.58 -22.88 -10.04
C VAL A 178 -3.76 -22.40 -10.88
N TRP A 179 -3.59 -21.34 -11.67
CA TRP A 179 -4.60 -20.92 -12.63
C TRP A 179 -4.89 -22.02 -13.65
N LYS A 180 -3.87 -22.65 -14.24
CA LYS A 180 -4.05 -23.77 -15.20
C LYS A 180 -4.83 -24.93 -14.57
N ILE A 181 -4.50 -25.30 -13.33
CA ILE A 181 -5.14 -26.43 -12.63
C ILE A 181 -6.60 -26.10 -12.26
N THR A 182 -6.86 -24.88 -11.77
CA THR A 182 -8.17 -24.51 -11.23
C THR A 182 -9.13 -23.90 -12.26
N GLY A 183 -8.63 -23.50 -13.43
CA GLY A 183 -9.35 -22.70 -14.42
C GLY A 183 -9.69 -21.28 -13.96
N LYS A 184 -9.32 -20.88 -12.74
CA LYS A 184 -9.70 -19.60 -12.12
C LYS A 184 -8.47 -18.74 -11.83
N PRO A 185 -8.22 -17.63 -12.58
CA PRO A 185 -7.05 -16.78 -12.39
C PRO A 185 -6.91 -16.25 -10.95
N LYS A 186 -8.04 -15.88 -10.34
CA LYS A 186 -8.14 -15.39 -8.95
C LYS A 186 -7.57 -16.38 -7.94
N ARG A 187 -7.86 -17.67 -8.08
CA ARG A 187 -7.37 -18.70 -7.15
C ARG A 187 -5.84 -18.83 -7.23
N GLY A 188 -5.28 -18.70 -8.43
CA GLY A 188 -3.83 -18.67 -8.61
C GLY A 188 -3.17 -17.46 -7.94
N ALA A 189 -3.74 -16.27 -8.12
CA ALA A 189 -3.22 -15.06 -7.51
C ALA A 189 -3.27 -15.11 -5.97
N VAL A 190 -4.40 -15.52 -5.40
CA VAL A 190 -4.56 -15.65 -3.94
C VAL A 190 -3.59 -16.70 -3.37
N PHE A 191 -3.44 -17.85 -4.03
CA PHE A 191 -2.54 -18.88 -3.55
C PHE A 191 -1.07 -18.42 -3.58
N ALA A 192 -0.62 -17.85 -4.70
CA ALA A 192 0.75 -17.34 -4.82
C ALA A 192 1.05 -16.16 -3.89
N SER A 193 0.06 -15.30 -3.63
CA SER A 193 0.15 -14.23 -2.64
C SER A 193 0.30 -14.78 -1.22
N ARG A 194 -0.52 -15.78 -0.83
CA ARG A 194 -0.40 -16.43 0.48
C ARG A 194 0.96 -17.10 0.67
N MET A 195 1.48 -17.76 -0.36
CA MET A 195 2.84 -18.33 -0.30
C MET A 195 3.89 -17.23 -0.14
N GLY A 196 3.76 -16.11 -0.87
CA GLY A 196 4.62 -14.93 -0.70
C GLY A 196 4.57 -14.35 0.72
N GLN A 197 3.39 -14.32 1.35
CA GLN A 197 3.23 -13.86 2.73
C GLN A 197 3.88 -14.82 3.74
N ILE A 198 3.72 -16.13 3.56
CA ILE A 198 4.34 -17.14 4.43
C ILE A 198 5.87 -17.07 4.32
N ILE A 199 6.41 -17.07 3.10
CA ILE A 199 7.85 -17.01 2.84
C ILE A 199 8.42 -15.67 3.31
N GLY A 200 7.75 -14.55 3.01
CA GLY A 200 8.17 -13.22 3.44
C GLY A 200 8.15 -13.07 4.97
N GLY A 201 7.10 -13.57 5.63
CA GLY A 201 7.00 -13.61 7.09
C GLY A 201 8.10 -14.43 7.73
N PHE A 202 8.43 -15.59 7.15
CA PHE A 202 9.56 -16.41 7.59
C PHE A 202 10.89 -15.68 7.40
N GLY A 203 11.08 -14.98 6.26
CA GLY A 203 12.25 -14.15 6.01
C GLY A 203 12.42 -13.00 7.03
N VAL A 204 11.32 -12.35 7.41
CA VAL A 204 11.32 -11.34 8.49
C VAL A 204 11.70 -11.98 9.82
N ALA A 205 11.12 -13.12 10.17
CA ALA A 205 11.44 -13.81 11.41
C ALA A 205 12.92 -14.20 11.49
N ILE A 206 13.47 -14.82 10.44
CA ILE A 206 14.90 -15.16 10.35
C ILE A 206 15.77 -13.91 10.48
N GLY A 207 15.46 -12.85 9.71
CA GLY A 207 16.21 -11.60 9.73
C GLY A 207 16.21 -10.96 11.12
N MET A 208 15.04 -10.92 11.78
CA MET A 208 14.89 -10.34 13.11
C MET A 208 15.61 -11.15 14.19
N LEU A 209 15.45 -12.48 14.18
CA LEU A 209 16.15 -13.36 15.14
C LEU A 209 17.68 -13.26 14.98
N SER A 210 18.16 -13.17 13.74
CA SER A 210 19.60 -12.99 13.47
C SER A 210 20.14 -11.67 13.99
N LEU A 211 19.38 -10.57 13.87
CA LEU A 211 19.76 -9.26 14.44
C LEU A 211 19.79 -9.27 15.98
N LEU A 212 18.98 -10.12 16.60
CA LEU A 212 18.97 -10.33 18.05
C LEU A 212 20.01 -11.38 18.50
N ASN A 213 20.84 -11.89 17.59
CA ASN A 213 21.79 -12.99 17.81
C ASN A 213 21.13 -14.26 18.40
N VAL A 214 19.86 -14.49 18.08
CA VAL A 214 19.12 -15.69 18.48
C VAL A 214 19.31 -16.76 17.41
N PRO A 215 19.96 -17.90 17.71
CA PRO A 215 20.16 -18.96 16.74
C PRO A 215 18.83 -19.62 16.38
N LEU A 216 18.59 -19.84 15.08
CA LEU A 216 17.44 -20.57 14.57
C LEU A 216 17.93 -21.87 13.91
N VAL A 217 17.33 -23.00 14.28
CA VAL A 217 17.59 -24.30 13.68
C VAL A 217 16.28 -24.87 13.17
N VAL A 218 16.22 -25.20 11.88
CA VAL A 218 15.05 -25.80 11.25
C VAL A 218 15.48 -27.11 10.60
N PHE A 219 14.83 -28.21 10.98
CA PHE A 219 15.19 -29.57 10.56
C PHE A 219 16.67 -29.93 10.78
N GLY A 220 17.26 -29.44 11.88
CA GLY A 220 18.68 -29.69 12.20
C GLY A 220 19.68 -28.83 11.41
N ILE A 221 19.20 -27.94 10.54
CA ILE A 221 20.04 -27.02 9.77
C ILE A 221 20.01 -25.64 10.44
N PRO A 222 21.16 -25.07 10.83
CA PRO A 222 21.21 -23.70 11.31
C PRO A 222 20.86 -22.74 10.18
N ILE A 223 19.87 -21.87 10.41
CA ILE A 223 19.46 -20.84 9.48
C ILE A 223 19.91 -19.49 10.04
N SER A 224 20.75 -18.81 9.26
CA SER A 224 21.18 -17.44 9.53
C SER A 224 20.61 -16.48 8.49
N GLY A 225 20.17 -15.31 8.94
CA GLY A 225 19.81 -14.19 8.08
C GLY A 225 20.71 -12.99 8.29
N SER A 226 20.38 -11.91 7.59
CA SER A 226 20.99 -10.60 7.76
C SER A 226 19.92 -9.51 7.71
N ILE A 227 20.33 -8.26 7.87
CA ILE A 227 19.48 -7.10 7.63
C ILE A 227 18.84 -7.14 6.23
N TRP A 228 19.54 -7.70 5.23
CA TRP A 228 19.00 -7.87 3.88
C TRP A 228 17.88 -8.91 3.82
N THR A 229 18.00 -10.02 4.56
CA THR A 229 16.93 -11.03 4.68
C THR A 229 15.66 -10.42 5.29
N LEU A 230 15.83 -9.58 6.32
CA LEU A 230 14.73 -8.83 6.94
C LEU A 230 14.05 -7.91 5.92
N ILE A 231 14.84 -7.08 5.22
CA ILE A 231 14.33 -6.11 4.22
C ILE A 231 13.60 -6.83 3.09
N MET A 232 14.17 -7.90 2.55
CA MET A 232 13.55 -8.66 1.46
C MET A 232 12.27 -9.37 1.91
N GLY A 233 12.27 -9.99 3.09
CA GLY A 233 11.06 -10.61 3.64
C GLY A 233 9.93 -9.60 3.87
N TRP A 234 10.28 -8.41 4.38
CA TRP A 234 9.34 -7.31 4.57
C TRP A 234 8.80 -6.77 3.24
N LEU A 235 9.66 -6.60 2.23
CA LEU A 235 9.26 -6.16 0.90
C LEU A 235 8.31 -7.17 0.23
N MET A 236 8.58 -8.47 0.39
CA MET A 236 7.69 -9.53 -0.08
C MET A 236 6.31 -9.43 0.59
N LEU A 237 6.24 -9.23 1.91
CA LEU A 237 4.96 -9.06 2.63
C LEU A 237 4.15 -7.86 2.12
N GLN A 238 4.80 -6.73 1.89
CA GLN A 238 4.11 -5.54 1.39
C GLN A 238 3.55 -5.75 -0.01
N ASN A 239 4.31 -6.40 -0.88
CA ASN A 239 3.95 -6.55 -2.28
C ASN A 239 2.95 -7.69 -2.50
N ALA A 240 3.10 -8.82 -1.79
CA ALA A 240 2.15 -9.94 -1.86
C ALA A 240 0.72 -9.52 -1.51
N SER A 241 0.57 -8.57 -0.58
CA SER A 241 -0.72 -8.01 -0.15
C SER A 241 -1.37 -7.11 -1.20
N ARG A 242 -0.59 -6.56 -2.14
CA ARG A 242 -1.05 -5.66 -3.21
C ARG A 242 -1.33 -6.40 -4.53
N SER A 243 -0.79 -7.60 -4.73
CA SER A 243 -0.84 -8.34 -5.99
C SER A 243 -2.14 -9.13 -6.24
N THR A 244 -3.14 -9.05 -5.37
CA THR A 244 -4.34 -9.89 -5.42
C THR A 244 -5.50 -9.33 -6.24
N LEU A 245 -5.53 -8.03 -6.53
CA LEU A 245 -6.65 -7.39 -7.23
C LEU A 245 -6.13 -6.52 -8.39
N SER A 246 -6.65 -6.74 -9.59
CA SER A 246 -6.51 -5.80 -10.70
C SER A 246 -7.20 -4.47 -10.37
N PRO A 247 -6.87 -3.36 -11.05
CA PRO A 247 -7.58 -2.08 -10.87
C PRO A 247 -9.10 -2.21 -11.01
N ASN A 248 -9.58 -3.03 -11.95
CA ASN A 248 -11.01 -3.30 -12.15
C ASN A 248 -11.65 -4.01 -10.96
N GLU A 249 -10.97 -5.00 -10.38
CA GLU A 249 -11.47 -5.72 -9.20
C GLU A 249 -11.44 -4.83 -7.96
N THR A 250 -10.42 -4.00 -7.81
CA THR A 250 -10.33 -3.02 -6.72
C THR A 250 -11.45 -1.97 -6.85
N ALA A 251 -11.74 -1.52 -8.07
CA ALA A 251 -12.85 -0.59 -8.33
C ALA A 251 -14.20 -1.22 -8.00
N GLN A 252 -14.42 -2.49 -8.38
CA GLN A 252 -15.64 -3.23 -8.04
C GLN A 252 -15.79 -3.39 -6.52
N GLU A 253 -14.74 -3.81 -5.80
CA GLU A 253 -14.81 -3.97 -4.35
C GLU A 253 -15.07 -2.65 -3.61
N LEU A 254 -14.44 -1.55 -4.05
CA LEU A 254 -14.69 -0.23 -3.49
C LEU A 254 -16.12 0.24 -3.76
N LEU A 255 -16.64 -0.01 -4.97
CA LEU A 255 -18.01 0.31 -5.32
C LEU A 255 -19.01 -0.50 -4.49
N ASP A 256 -18.76 -1.80 -4.31
CA ASP A 256 -19.59 -2.69 -3.50
C ASP A 256 -19.56 -2.30 -2.01
N TYR A 257 -18.40 -1.88 -1.50
CA TYR A 257 -18.27 -1.35 -0.15
C TYR A 257 -19.05 -0.03 0.02
N GLN A 258 -18.92 0.91 -0.93
CA GLN A 258 -19.67 2.16 -0.94
C GLN A 258 -21.19 1.92 -1.01
N LYS A 259 -21.63 0.97 -1.84
CA LYS A 259 -23.03 0.54 -1.87
C LYS A 259 -23.47 0.00 -0.51
N LYS A 260 -22.70 -0.86 0.15
CA LYS A 260 -23.08 -1.39 1.48
C LYS A 260 -23.29 -0.30 2.53
N ILE A 261 -22.49 0.76 2.50
CA ILE A 261 -22.64 1.89 3.43
C ILE A 261 -23.81 2.77 3.02
N TYR A 262 -23.86 3.22 1.76
CA TYR A 262 -24.76 4.28 1.34
C TYR A 262 -26.09 3.82 0.72
N SER A 263 -26.32 2.51 0.52
CA SER A 263 -27.59 1.99 -0.07
C SER A 263 -28.63 1.55 0.96
N GLN A 264 -28.27 1.45 2.24
CA GLN A 264 -29.15 0.92 3.28
C GLN A 264 -29.52 1.99 4.30
N HIS A 265 -30.67 1.82 4.94
CA HIS A 265 -31.00 2.58 6.14
C HIS A 265 -30.01 2.17 7.24
N HIS A 266 -29.28 3.13 7.80
CA HIS A 266 -28.31 2.85 8.86
C HIS A 266 -29.01 2.32 10.09
N GLU A 267 -28.51 1.22 10.68
CA GLU A 267 -29.08 0.61 11.88
C GLU A 267 -28.28 1.07 13.11
N PHE A 268 -28.82 2.02 13.88
CA PHE A 268 -28.21 2.50 15.11
C PHE A 268 -28.76 1.74 16.33
N VAL A 269 -27.87 1.19 17.15
CA VAL A 269 -28.23 0.47 18.37
C VAL A 269 -27.57 1.09 19.59
N ARG A 270 -28.25 1.05 20.74
CA ARG A 270 -27.64 1.42 22.02
C ARG A 270 -26.69 0.32 22.47
N VAL A 271 -25.54 0.71 22.98
CA VAL A 271 -24.49 -0.21 23.42
C VAL A 271 -23.86 0.26 24.73
N ASP A 272 -23.20 -0.64 25.43
CA ASP A 272 -22.43 -0.30 26.62
C ASP A 272 -20.94 -0.24 26.31
N ALA A 273 -20.25 0.75 26.89
CA ALA A 273 -18.81 0.91 26.68
C ALA A 273 -17.98 -0.28 27.22
N GLY A 274 -18.57 -1.13 28.07
CA GLY A 274 -17.95 -2.36 28.56
C GLY A 274 -17.79 -3.44 27.48
N ASP A 275 -18.60 -3.40 26.43
CA ASP A 275 -18.60 -4.40 25.35
C ASP A 275 -17.42 -4.23 24.40
N PHE A 276 -16.68 -3.11 24.50
CA PHE A 276 -15.63 -2.73 23.57
C PHE A 276 -14.26 -2.71 24.27
N SER A 277 -13.58 -3.85 24.25
CA SER A 277 -12.28 -4.06 24.90
C SER A 277 -11.15 -3.14 24.40
N HIS A 278 -11.30 -2.58 23.21
CA HIS A 278 -10.27 -1.75 22.56
C HIS A 278 -10.42 -0.25 22.84
N LEU A 279 -11.45 0.18 23.59
CA LEU A 279 -11.71 1.60 23.81
C LEU A 279 -10.63 2.27 24.67
N ASP A 280 -10.12 3.40 24.19
CA ASP A 280 -9.52 4.43 25.02
C ASP A 280 -10.57 5.13 25.91
N LEU A 281 -10.95 4.48 27.01
CA LEU A 281 -11.90 5.03 27.99
C LEU A 281 -11.44 6.36 28.59
N LYS A 282 -10.13 6.62 28.65
CA LYS A 282 -9.59 7.88 29.18
C LYS A 282 -9.98 9.04 28.26
N PHE A 283 -9.86 8.86 26.95
CA PHE A 283 -10.31 9.82 25.96
C PHE A 283 -11.81 10.13 26.11
N TYR A 284 -12.69 9.13 26.09
CA TYR A 284 -14.14 9.36 26.23
C TYR A 284 -14.49 10.10 27.51
N LYS A 285 -13.92 9.69 28.66
CA LYS A 285 -14.19 10.33 29.96
C LYS A 285 -13.68 11.77 30.00
N GLN A 286 -12.50 12.05 29.44
CA GLN A 286 -11.94 13.40 29.41
C GLN A 286 -12.73 14.33 28.50
N THR A 287 -13.07 13.88 27.30
CA THR A 287 -13.84 14.65 26.32
C THR A 287 -15.27 14.90 26.81
N GLN A 288 -15.92 13.89 27.39
CA GLN A 288 -17.23 14.04 28.01
C GLN A 288 -17.22 15.14 29.09
N ARG A 289 -16.26 15.11 30.03
CA ARG A 289 -16.15 16.14 31.08
C ARG A 289 -15.91 17.54 30.51
N GLN A 290 -15.18 17.66 29.41
CA GLN A 290 -14.98 18.93 28.73
C GLN A 290 -16.27 19.45 28.09
N LEU A 291 -17.03 18.59 27.42
CA LEU A 291 -18.33 18.93 26.84
C LEU A 291 -19.37 19.25 27.94
N GLU A 292 -19.38 18.52 29.05
CA GLU A 292 -20.24 18.81 30.21
C GLU A 292 -20.02 20.22 30.76
N ARG A 293 -18.75 20.65 30.92
CA ARG A 293 -18.41 22.03 31.33
C ARG A 293 -18.86 23.08 30.31
N LEU A 294 -18.95 22.70 29.04
CA LEU A 294 -19.45 23.55 27.96
C LEU A 294 -20.97 23.50 27.83
N GLY A 295 -21.67 22.77 28.71
CA GLY A 295 -23.13 22.69 28.76
C GLY A 295 -23.71 21.61 27.86
N PHE A 296 -23.06 20.46 27.75
CA PHE A 296 -23.63 19.26 27.13
C PHE A 296 -23.97 18.21 28.19
N GLU A 297 -24.97 17.39 27.93
CA GLU A 297 -25.34 16.23 28.75
C GLU A 297 -25.22 14.93 27.93
N LYS A 298 -24.78 13.83 28.56
CA LYS A 298 -24.72 12.53 27.88
C LYS A 298 -26.14 11.99 27.69
N LEU A 299 -26.48 11.58 26.47
CA LEU A 299 -27.74 10.90 26.17
C LEU A 299 -27.57 9.37 26.27
N ALA A 300 -26.71 8.80 25.43
CA ALA A 300 -26.41 7.36 25.44
C ALA A 300 -25.09 7.09 24.69
N ASP A 301 -24.64 5.84 24.74
CA ASP A 301 -23.62 5.32 23.82
C ASP A 301 -24.33 4.49 22.75
N MET A 302 -23.88 4.60 21.50
CA MET A 302 -24.48 3.94 20.34
C MET A 302 -23.43 3.34 19.40
N GLU A 303 -23.87 2.42 18.54
CA GLU A 303 -23.11 1.84 17.45
C GLU A 303 -23.92 1.89 16.15
N ASP A 304 -23.25 2.15 15.03
CA ASP A 304 -23.80 1.98 13.69
C ASP A 304 -23.48 0.57 13.17
N LEU A 305 -24.46 -0.33 13.22
CA LEU A 305 -24.29 -1.72 12.79
C LEU A 305 -24.11 -1.85 11.27
N THR A 306 -24.61 -0.90 10.48
CA THR A 306 -24.45 -0.93 9.03
C THR A 306 -22.97 -0.76 8.67
N ILE A 307 -22.30 0.21 9.30
CA ILE A 307 -20.85 0.42 9.13
C ILE A 307 -20.06 -0.78 9.68
N SER A 308 -20.40 -1.28 10.87
CA SER A 308 -19.70 -2.43 11.47
C SER A 308 -19.84 -3.71 10.62
N LYS A 309 -21.02 -3.99 10.06
CA LYS A 309 -21.25 -5.15 9.18
C LYS A 309 -20.55 -4.99 7.82
N ALA A 310 -20.44 -3.77 7.31
CA ALA A 310 -19.75 -3.47 6.05
C ALA A 310 -18.23 -3.70 6.16
N ASN A 311 -17.64 -3.49 7.35
CA ASN A 311 -16.19 -3.56 7.57
C ASN A 311 -15.79 -4.63 8.59
N ARG A 312 -15.93 -5.92 8.22
CA ARG A 312 -15.63 -7.07 9.10
C ARG A 312 -14.18 -7.13 9.64
N SER A 313 -13.25 -6.39 9.05
CA SER A 313 -11.84 -6.39 9.44
C SER A 313 -11.48 -5.28 10.43
N GLN A 314 -12.37 -4.31 10.67
CA GLN A 314 -12.19 -3.28 11.68
C GLN A 314 -13.03 -3.57 12.93
N PRO A 315 -12.50 -3.28 14.14
CA PRO A 315 -13.30 -3.36 15.36
C PRO A 315 -14.47 -2.37 15.32
N HIS A 316 -15.58 -2.80 15.92
CA HIS A 316 -16.80 -2.04 16.12
C HIS A 316 -16.53 -0.67 16.77
N VAL A 317 -17.22 0.39 16.35
CA VAL A 317 -16.97 1.76 16.82
C VAL A 317 -18.10 2.23 17.73
N LEU A 318 -17.77 2.56 18.98
CA LEU A 318 -18.70 3.19 19.91
C LEU A 318 -18.73 4.70 19.68
N ILE A 319 -19.93 5.25 19.55
CA ILE A 319 -20.20 6.69 19.48
C ILE A 319 -20.93 7.11 20.75
N ARG A 320 -20.29 7.97 21.56
CA ARG A 320 -20.93 8.59 22.72
C ARG A 320 -21.70 9.82 22.27
N VAL A 321 -23.01 9.79 22.43
CA VAL A 321 -23.93 10.85 22.03
C VAL A 321 -24.18 11.77 23.21
N MET A 322 -23.96 13.06 22.99
CA MET A 322 -24.25 14.12 23.95
C MET A 322 -25.12 15.21 23.33
N LEU A 323 -25.85 15.94 24.14
CA LEU A 323 -26.79 16.97 23.71
C LEU A 323 -26.48 18.29 24.40
N SER A 324 -26.48 19.39 23.64
CA SER A 324 -26.28 20.73 24.19
C SER A 324 -27.45 21.19 25.06
N ARG A 325 -27.20 22.09 26.01
CA ARG A 325 -28.21 22.65 26.93
C ARG A 325 -29.34 23.39 26.22
N ASP A 326 -29.04 24.02 25.08
CA ASP A 326 -30.04 24.68 24.22
C ASP A 326 -30.78 23.68 23.32
N ARG A 327 -30.46 22.39 23.41
CA ARG A 327 -31.10 21.26 22.72
C ARG A 327 -31.02 21.32 21.20
N ARG A 328 -30.05 22.04 20.64
CA ARG A 328 -29.92 22.27 19.19
C ARG A 328 -28.71 21.60 18.56
N THR A 329 -27.74 21.16 19.37
CA THR A 329 -26.52 20.52 18.88
C THR A 329 -26.34 19.17 19.53
N VAL A 330 -26.21 18.14 18.71
CA VAL A 330 -25.79 16.80 19.12
C VAL A 330 -24.28 16.69 18.94
N ALA A 331 -23.59 16.14 19.93
CA ALA A 331 -22.17 15.84 19.85
C ALA A 331 -21.95 14.33 19.82
N GLY A 332 -21.14 13.85 18.89
CA GLY A 332 -20.63 12.48 18.83
C GLY A 332 -19.16 12.44 19.23
N ILE A 333 -18.81 11.63 20.23
CA ILE A 333 -17.41 11.32 20.56
C ILE A 333 -17.13 9.90 20.12
N PHE A 334 -16.09 9.69 19.32
CA PHE A 334 -15.69 8.34 18.91
C PHE A 334 -14.20 8.27 18.61
N HIS A 335 -13.66 7.05 18.55
CA HIS A 335 -12.35 6.84 17.97
C HIS A 335 -12.26 5.58 17.14
N PHE A 336 -11.36 5.60 16.17
CA PHE A 336 -11.01 4.42 15.38
C PHE A 336 -9.82 3.70 16.01
N PRO A 337 -9.88 2.36 16.14
CA PRO A 337 -8.77 1.57 16.62
C PRO A 337 -7.61 1.60 15.62
N LEU A 338 -6.50 2.22 16.02
CA LEU A 338 -5.28 2.26 15.21
C LEU A 338 -4.40 1.01 15.43
N PRO A 339 -3.75 0.47 14.38
CA PRO A 339 -2.75 -0.60 14.51
C PRO A 339 -1.62 -0.21 15.47
N LEU A 340 -1.05 -1.20 16.15
CA LEU A 340 -0.04 -1.01 17.21
C LEU A 340 1.19 -0.22 16.73
N LEU A 341 1.59 -0.43 15.47
CA LEU A 341 2.67 0.32 14.83
C LEU A 341 2.35 1.82 14.69
N VAL A 342 1.10 2.17 14.33
CA VAL A 342 0.69 3.57 14.20
C VAL A 342 0.63 4.24 15.57
N LYS A 343 0.16 3.53 16.60
CA LYS A 343 0.22 3.99 17.99
C LYS A 343 1.66 4.24 18.45
N ALA A 344 2.60 3.36 18.11
CA ALA A 344 4.02 3.54 18.40
C ALA A 344 4.63 4.76 17.69
N LEU A 345 4.30 4.96 16.41
CA LEU A 345 4.75 6.14 15.65
C LEU A 345 4.16 7.45 16.18
N GLN A 346 2.91 7.44 16.66
CA GLN A 346 2.30 8.60 17.33
C GLN A 346 3.02 8.93 18.65
N ALA A 347 3.44 7.92 19.42
CA ALA A 347 4.14 8.11 20.70
C ALA A 347 5.48 8.84 20.54
N ILE A 348 6.14 8.69 19.39
CA ILE A 348 7.42 9.36 19.06
C ILE A 348 7.25 10.55 18.10
N GLY A 349 6.02 11.02 17.87
CA GLY A 349 5.73 12.22 17.08
C GLY A 349 5.88 12.08 15.56
N LEU A 350 6.05 10.85 15.05
CA LEU A 350 6.24 10.56 13.62
C LEU A 350 4.94 10.24 12.86
N ALA A 351 3.80 10.19 13.54
CA ALA A 351 2.48 10.09 12.93
C ALA A 351 1.53 11.15 13.51
N PRO A 352 0.63 11.73 12.70
CA PRO A 352 -0.36 12.68 13.21
C PRO A 352 -1.22 12.01 14.27
N LYS A 353 -1.63 12.78 15.30
CA LYS A 353 -2.61 12.36 16.30
C LYS A 353 -4.00 12.26 15.65
N GLY A 354 -4.19 11.21 14.84
CA GLY A 354 -5.44 10.88 14.18
C GLY A 354 -6.17 9.76 14.93
N GLY A 355 -7.46 9.60 14.62
CA GLY A 355 -8.28 8.51 15.11
C GLY A 355 -9.22 8.87 16.26
N LYS A 356 -9.07 10.01 16.93
CA LYS A 356 -9.99 10.50 17.97
C LYS A 356 -10.80 11.67 17.45
N THR A 357 -12.12 11.50 17.40
CA THR A 357 -13.01 12.42 16.71
C THR A 357 -14.08 12.94 17.66
N VAL A 358 -14.38 14.23 17.51
CA VAL A 358 -15.56 14.88 18.09
C VAL A 358 -16.27 15.60 16.96
N ASP A 359 -17.51 15.16 16.71
CA ASP A 359 -18.40 15.75 15.72
C ASP A 359 -19.53 16.47 16.44
N LEU A 360 -19.90 17.65 15.94
CA LEU A 360 -21.00 18.48 16.40
C LEU A 360 -21.96 18.69 15.24
N GLU A 361 -23.23 18.42 15.48
CA GLU A 361 -24.25 18.40 14.43
C GLU A 361 -25.51 19.13 14.86
N SER A 362 -26.02 19.97 13.98
CA SER A 362 -27.29 20.69 14.12
C SER A 362 -28.09 20.58 12.84
N GLU A 363 -29.37 20.29 12.97
CA GLU A 363 -30.34 20.25 11.87
C GLU A 363 -31.22 21.50 11.91
N PHE A 364 -31.56 22.03 10.74
CA PHE A 364 -32.41 23.22 10.58
C PHE A 364 -33.74 22.87 9.88
N GLU A 365 -34.76 23.74 10.04
CA GLU A 365 -36.12 23.51 9.53
C GLU A 365 -36.23 23.30 8.01
N ASP A 366 -35.29 23.83 7.22
CA ASP A 366 -35.22 23.64 5.76
C ASP A 366 -34.57 22.31 5.34
N GLY A 367 -34.19 21.48 6.32
CA GLY A 367 -33.51 20.21 6.16
C GLY A 367 -32.01 20.36 5.87
N THR A 368 -31.43 21.54 6.09
CA THR A 368 -29.97 21.71 6.08
C THR A 368 -29.36 21.23 7.39
N PHE A 369 -28.11 20.79 7.31
CA PHE A 369 -27.31 20.33 8.43
C PHE A 369 -26.04 21.16 8.52
N LEU A 370 -25.65 21.51 9.74
CA LEU A 370 -24.31 22.01 10.04
C LEU A 370 -23.54 20.90 10.75
N THR A 371 -22.36 20.58 10.25
CA THR A 371 -21.43 19.62 10.86
C THR A 371 -20.10 20.30 11.18
N THR A 372 -19.61 20.17 12.40
CA THR A 372 -18.31 20.71 12.82
C THR A 372 -17.49 19.59 13.46
N SER A 373 -16.27 19.35 12.95
CA SER A 373 -15.45 18.21 13.36
C SER A 373 -13.96 18.55 13.45
N ASN A 374 -13.19 17.78 14.22
CA ASN A 374 -11.73 17.88 14.29
C ASN A 374 -11.00 17.01 13.26
N THR A 375 -11.59 16.84 12.08
CA THR A 375 -11.15 15.87 11.06
C THR A 375 -10.38 16.49 9.90
N LYS A 376 -9.91 17.75 10.01
CA LYS A 376 -9.22 18.42 8.88
C LYS A 376 -7.97 17.64 8.46
N GLY A 377 -7.92 17.25 7.18
CA GLY A 377 -6.86 16.43 6.60
C GLY A 377 -6.95 14.93 6.90
N PHE A 378 -7.99 14.50 7.62
CA PHE A 378 -8.34 13.09 7.85
C PHE A 378 -9.54 12.67 7.01
N ASP A 379 -10.59 13.49 6.98
CA ASP A 379 -11.73 13.28 6.09
C ASP A 379 -11.67 14.25 4.91
N ASN A 380 -11.50 13.70 3.72
CA ASN A 380 -11.42 14.41 2.44
C ASN A 380 -12.62 14.10 1.53
N SER A 381 -13.78 13.73 2.11
CA SER A 381 -14.99 13.44 1.35
C SER A 381 -15.41 14.62 0.48
N SER A 382 -16.10 14.33 -0.62
CA SER A 382 -16.81 15.37 -1.37
C SER A 382 -17.82 16.11 -0.46
N PRO A 383 -18.05 17.41 -0.69
CA PRO A 383 -19.13 18.13 -0.03
C PRO A 383 -20.47 17.48 -0.36
N PHE A 384 -21.35 17.39 0.63
CA PHE A 384 -22.71 16.89 0.44
C PHE A 384 -23.69 18.07 0.33
N PRO A 385 -24.63 18.04 -0.63
CA PRO A 385 -25.69 19.05 -0.70
C PRO A 385 -26.47 19.11 0.62
N LYS A 386 -26.87 20.33 1.02
CA LYS A 386 -27.56 20.61 2.29
C LYS A 386 -26.76 20.30 3.56
N ILE A 387 -25.50 19.86 3.48
CA ILE A 387 -24.64 19.66 4.64
C ILE A 387 -23.52 20.70 4.59
N GLU A 388 -23.67 21.75 5.39
CA GLU A 388 -22.59 22.70 5.63
C GLU A 388 -21.55 22.06 6.56
N ARG A 389 -20.30 22.02 6.10
CA ARG A 389 -19.22 21.33 6.79
C ARG A 389 -18.12 22.27 7.26
N GLN A 390 -17.77 22.16 8.53
CA GLN A 390 -16.63 22.82 9.15
C GLN A 390 -15.63 21.79 9.67
N GLN A 391 -14.37 21.90 9.24
CA GLN A 391 -13.30 21.02 9.69
C GLN A 391 -12.18 21.81 10.33
N LEU A 392 -11.90 21.50 11.59
CA LEU A 392 -10.77 22.03 12.35
C LEU A 392 -9.65 20.96 12.41
N PRO A 393 -8.38 21.37 12.61
CA PRO A 393 -7.28 20.44 12.83
C PRO A 393 -7.55 19.48 13.99
N GLY A 394 -7.04 18.25 13.93
CA GLY A 394 -7.16 17.27 15.03
C GLY A 394 -6.55 17.73 16.37
N THR A 395 -5.69 18.77 16.34
CA THR A 395 -5.12 19.43 17.52
C THR A 395 -6.02 20.49 18.13
N ALA A 396 -7.12 20.87 17.49
CA ALA A 396 -8.05 21.86 18.00
C ALA A 396 -8.65 21.39 19.33
N SER A 397 -8.79 22.31 20.27
CA SER A 397 -9.43 22.04 21.55
C SER A 397 -10.93 21.85 21.38
N ILE A 398 -11.55 21.09 22.28
CA ILE A 398 -13.01 20.88 22.29
C ILE A 398 -13.76 22.21 22.42
N SER A 399 -13.22 23.16 23.19
CA SER A 399 -13.78 24.50 23.33
C SER A 399 -13.78 25.29 22.01
N GLU A 400 -12.75 25.13 21.18
CA GLU A 400 -12.69 25.75 19.85
C GLU A 400 -13.71 25.14 18.89
N LEU A 401 -13.87 23.80 18.89
CA LEU A 401 -14.90 23.11 18.10
C LEU A 401 -16.30 23.61 18.45
N VAL A 402 -16.64 23.59 19.75
CA VAL A 402 -17.95 24.02 20.23
C VAL A 402 -18.19 25.50 19.92
N ARG A 403 -17.16 26.35 20.07
CA ARG A 403 -17.26 27.76 19.74
C ARG A 403 -17.53 27.98 18.24
N ALA A 404 -16.77 27.32 17.37
CA ALA A 404 -16.93 27.42 15.92
C ALA A 404 -18.35 27.00 15.49
N HIS A 405 -18.81 25.87 16.02
CA HIS A 405 -20.16 25.37 15.73
C HIS A 405 -21.25 26.34 16.22
N ARG A 406 -21.17 26.82 17.47
CA ARG A 406 -22.15 27.76 18.04
C ARG A 406 -22.23 29.09 17.31
N ILE A 407 -21.08 29.63 16.89
CA ILE A 407 -21.07 30.86 16.07
C ILE A 407 -21.90 30.61 14.82
N ARG A 408 -21.66 29.50 14.12
CA ARG A 408 -22.35 29.25 12.87
C ARG A 408 -23.84 28.91 13.05
N VAL A 409 -24.22 28.14 14.07
CA VAL A 409 -25.63 27.93 14.44
C VAL A 409 -26.31 29.27 14.70
N ARG A 410 -25.69 30.17 15.48
CA ARG A 410 -26.24 31.49 15.77
C ARG A 410 -26.42 32.35 14.52
N ASP A 411 -25.49 32.26 13.56
CA ASP A 411 -25.55 33.04 12.33
C ASP A 411 -26.63 32.50 11.36
N LEU A 412 -26.90 31.19 11.37
CA LEU A 412 -27.93 30.55 10.53
C LEU A 412 -29.33 30.62 11.14
N ASN A 413 -29.44 30.51 12.46
CA ASN A 413 -30.71 30.33 13.18
C ASN A 413 -31.77 31.44 12.95
N PRO A 414 -31.43 32.73 12.75
CA PRO A 414 -32.42 33.76 12.44
C PRO A 414 -33.10 33.58 11.07
N HIS A 415 -32.43 32.89 10.14
CA HIS A 415 -32.92 32.68 8.77
C HIS A 415 -33.63 31.34 8.63
N THR A 416 -33.02 30.29 9.19
CA THR A 416 -33.61 28.96 9.29
C THR A 416 -33.40 28.48 10.73
N PRO A 417 -34.44 28.35 11.57
CA PRO A 417 -34.28 27.89 12.95
C PRO A 417 -33.70 26.47 13.05
N ALA A 418 -32.81 26.27 14.03
CA ALA A 418 -32.31 24.94 14.38
C ALA A 418 -33.37 24.15 15.15
N LEU A 419 -33.56 22.88 14.76
CA LEU A 419 -34.51 21.97 15.39
C LEU A 419 -34.11 21.66 16.84
N ILE A 420 -35.13 21.42 17.67
CA ILE A 420 -34.94 21.09 19.09
C ILE A 420 -34.99 19.57 19.26
N ILE A 421 -33.88 19.01 19.72
CA ILE A 421 -33.72 17.59 20.06
C ILE A 421 -33.96 17.39 21.56
N ARG A 422 -34.92 16.54 21.94
CA ARG A 422 -35.33 16.37 23.34
C ARG A 422 -34.78 15.13 24.02
N ASN A 423 -34.49 14.09 23.24
CA ASN A 423 -34.10 12.79 23.75
C ASN A 423 -33.22 12.06 22.71
N PHE A 424 -32.73 10.89 23.11
CA PHE A 424 -31.89 10.06 22.26
C PHE A 424 -32.61 9.61 20.97
N ASP A 425 -33.89 9.26 21.03
CA ASP A 425 -34.61 8.77 19.84
C ASP A 425 -34.76 9.87 18.77
N GLN A 426 -34.91 11.13 19.19
CA GLN A 426 -34.86 12.27 18.27
C GLN A 426 -33.46 12.54 17.72
N ALA A 427 -32.41 12.31 18.53
CA ALA A 427 -31.03 12.40 18.04
C ALA A 427 -30.75 11.31 16.98
N ILE A 428 -31.25 10.09 17.17
CA ILE A 428 -31.17 9.01 16.19
C ILE A 428 -31.99 9.34 14.92
N ALA A 429 -33.20 9.87 15.07
CA ALA A 429 -33.99 10.31 13.92
C ALA A 429 -33.26 11.40 13.10
N MET A 430 -32.53 12.30 13.77
CA MET A 430 -31.65 13.28 13.13
C MET A 430 -30.50 12.59 12.38
N GLN A 431 -29.84 11.58 12.98
CA GLN A 431 -28.80 10.79 12.29
C GLN A 431 -29.34 10.10 11.04
N HIS A 432 -30.52 9.47 11.10
CA HIS A 432 -31.12 8.84 9.94
C HIS A 432 -31.40 9.84 8.81
N ARG A 433 -31.82 11.07 9.11
CA ARG A 433 -32.02 12.12 8.10
C ARG A 433 -30.69 12.59 7.49
N LEU A 434 -29.66 12.76 8.33
CA LEU A 434 -28.32 13.12 7.89
C LEU A 434 -27.74 12.04 6.95
N GLU A 435 -27.79 10.77 7.35
CA GLU A 435 -27.32 9.66 6.53
C GLU A 435 -28.16 9.50 5.28
N SER A 436 -29.48 9.70 5.33
CA SER A 436 -30.33 9.69 4.14
C SER A 436 -29.91 10.75 3.11
N LEU A 437 -29.50 11.94 3.53
CA LEU A 437 -28.97 12.97 2.61
C LEU A 437 -27.66 12.53 1.95
N LYS A 438 -26.75 11.92 2.74
CA LYS A 438 -25.49 11.39 2.23
C LYS A 438 -25.73 10.24 1.24
N ASN A 439 -26.63 9.32 1.59
CA ASN A 439 -27.02 8.16 0.79
C ASN A 439 -27.59 8.59 -0.55
N SER A 440 -28.62 9.45 -0.56
CA SER A 440 -29.23 9.95 -1.80
C SER A 440 -28.22 10.67 -2.70
N HIS A 441 -27.30 11.44 -2.12
CA HIS A 441 -26.26 12.11 -2.90
C HIS A 441 -25.27 11.12 -3.51
N LYS A 442 -24.78 10.14 -2.73
CA LYS A 442 -23.88 9.10 -3.23
C LYS A 442 -24.56 8.27 -4.29
N GLU A 443 -25.79 7.83 -4.07
CA GLU A 443 -26.58 7.08 -5.06
C GLU A 443 -26.72 7.86 -6.38
N ALA A 444 -27.07 9.15 -6.33
CA ALA A 444 -27.17 10.01 -7.51
C ALA A 444 -25.87 10.12 -8.33
N GLN A 445 -24.71 9.92 -7.69
CA GLN A 445 -23.38 9.92 -8.34
C GLN A 445 -22.92 8.51 -8.74
N GLY A 446 -23.74 7.48 -8.53
CA GLY A 446 -23.33 6.08 -8.71
C GLY A 446 -22.33 5.62 -7.65
N TYR A 447 -22.53 6.05 -6.40
CA TYR A 447 -21.85 5.71 -5.14
C TYR A 447 -20.39 6.16 -4.99
N LEU A 448 -19.57 5.96 -6.02
CA LEU A 448 -18.16 6.33 -6.01
C LEU A 448 -17.82 7.04 -7.32
N THR A 449 -17.08 8.14 -7.26
CA THR A 449 -16.64 8.86 -8.46
C THR A 449 -15.13 8.77 -8.63
N ARG A 450 -14.65 9.00 -9.87
CA ARG A 450 -13.21 9.17 -10.13
C ARG A 450 -12.59 10.28 -9.28
N GLU A 451 -13.31 11.39 -9.09
CA GLU A 451 -12.86 12.50 -8.26
C GLU A 451 -12.73 12.11 -6.78
N ASP A 452 -13.67 11.32 -6.25
CA ASP A 452 -13.58 10.80 -4.88
C ASP A 452 -12.30 9.98 -4.68
N ILE A 453 -11.97 9.10 -5.63
CA ILE A 453 -10.74 8.29 -5.61
C ILE A 453 -9.51 9.19 -5.63
N GLN A 454 -9.50 10.23 -6.48
CA GLN A 454 -8.37 11.16 -6.58
C GLN A 454 -8.20 12.00 -5.31
N ARG A 455 -9.29 12.46 -4.67
CA ARG A 455 -9.24 13.22 -3.41
C ARG A 455 -8.72 12.40 -2.23
N GLN A 456 -8.95 11.09 -2.26
CA GLN A 456 -8.42 10.17 -1.24
C GLN A 456 -6.99 9.72 -1.52
N ALA A 457 -6.46 9.94 -2.73
CA ALA A 457 -5.12 9.54 -3.09
C ALA A 457 -4.06 10.29 -2.27
N LYS A 458 -3.14 9.55 -1.66
CA LYS A 458 -1.99 10.16 -1.00
C LYS A 458 -0.97 10.62 -2.04
N LYS A 459 -0.16 11.61 -1.68
CA LYS A 459 0.98 12.06 -2.49
C LYS A 459 1.86 10.87 -2.90
N GLY A 460 2.10 10.69 -4.19
CA GLY A 460 2.81 9.55 -4.77
C GLY A 460 1.93 8.38 -5.23
N GLN A 461 0.62 8.43 -5.02
CA GLN A 461 -0.35 7.42 -5.46
C GLN A 461 -1.23 7.89 -6.64
N GLU A 462 -0.89 9.01 -7.27
CA GLU A 462 -1.74 9.67 -8.26
C GLU A 462 -2.00 8.77 -9.48
N ALA A 463 -0.96 8.11 -9.99
CA ALA A 463 -1.08 7.20 -11.14
C ALA A 463 -1.93 5.95 -10.82
N ALA A 464 -1.87 5.46 -9.57
CA ALA A 464 -2.69 4.32 -9.14
C ALA A 464 -4.15 4.73 -8.97
N ALA A 465 -4.40 5.91 -8.39
CA ALA A 465 -5.72 6.50 -8.28
C ALA A 465 -6.35 6.78 -9.66
N GLU A 466 -5.54 7.22 -10.62
CA GLU A 466 -5.97 7.42 -11.99
C GLU A 466 -6.36 6.11 -12.69
N ALA A 467 -5.52 5.08 -12.59
CA ALA A 467 -5.82 3.75 -13.14
C ALA A 467 -7.09 3.16 -12.52
N LEU A 468 -7.27 3.33 -11.20
CA LEU A 468 -8.44 2.88 -10.48
C LEU A 468 -9.71 3.67 -10.85
N GLY A 469 -9.57 4.97 -11.06
CA GLY A 469 -10.66 5.83 -11.53
C GLY A 469 -11.13 5.45 -12.93
N ASN A 470 -10.21 5.20 -13.86
CA ASN A 470 -10.56 4.74 -15.21
C ASN A 470 -11.25 3.37 -15.18
N ALA A 471 -10.74 2.45 -14.35
CA ALA A 471 -11.33 1.14 -14.13
C ALA A 471 -12.77 1.24 -13.59
N LEU A 472 -13.05 2.21 -12.71
CA LEU A 472 -14.40 2.46 -12.18
C LEU A 472 -15.36 2.96 -13.25
N GLU A 473 -14.95 3.91 -14.10
CA GLU A 473 -15.80 4.45 -15.17
C GLU A 473 -16.11 3.39 -16.24
N ASP A 474 -15.12 2.59 -16.63
CA ASP A 474 -15.31 1.44 -17.53
C ASP A 474 -16.33 0.46 -16.96
N LEU A 475 -16.25 0.21 -15.64
CA LEU A 475 -17.14 -0.71 -14.93
C LEU A 475 -18.57 -0.20 -14.90
N LYS A 476 -18.78 1.08 -14.58
CA LYS A 476 -20.10 1.72 -14.62
C LYS A 476 -20.71 1.70 -16.03
N THR A 477 -19.90 1.94 -17.05
CA THR A 477 -20.33 1.93 -18.46
C THR A 477 -20.78 0.54 -18.90
N ARG A 478 -20.13 -0.53 -18.43
CA ARG A 478 -20.57 -1.91 -18.72
C ARG A 478 -21.88 -2.23 -18.01
N GLN A 479 -22.01 -1.85 -16.74
CA GLN A 479 -23.24 -2.10 -15.95
C GLN A 479 -24.46 -1.35 -16.47
N SER A 480 -24.30 -0.25 -17.22
CA SER A 480 -25.43 0.47 -17.83
C SER A 480 -25.85 -0.07 -19.21
N GLN A 481 -25.05 -0.97 -19.80
CA GLN A 481 -25.32 -1.61 -21.10
C GLN A 481 -25.92 -3.02 -20.96
N GLU A 482 -25.83 -3.62 -19.77
CA GLU A 482 -26.50 -4.85 -19.36
C GLU A 482 -27.88 -4.55 -18.77
#